data_AF-A0A163DZ09-F1
#
_entry.id   AF-A0A163DZ09-F1
#
_cell.length_a   1.000
_cell.length_b   1.000
_cell.length_c   1.000
_cell.angle_alpha   90.00
_cell.angle_beta   90.00
_cell.angle_gamma   90.00
#
_symmetry.space_group_name_H-M   'P 1'
#
loop_
_entity.id
_entity.type
_entity.pdbx_description
1 polymer ?
#
loop_
_entity_poly.entity_id
_entity_poly.type
_entity_poly.pdbx_seq_one_letter_code
_entity_poly.pdbx_strand_id
1 'polypeptide(L)'
;MADGPQPDNLTDASEPREASTKTPSPFPPPAPSYSRWRTSAHLYLPLVTVFLLMSLGTPFETPGANFLCVFLSAIPTNWLGAFFYPTDRAEPKPEQAIRFTRKSNICRAAVLVTYRWMFGRSFDLFMLTADFFLSHFIGPLIGERPPGTKERRSEFGVALLWMAGSGMLMQYAPSALSYWIIVADRTVWRAVYMAFVDDVVGVLARPNLKTWRGKVTLVLTQAFTITFISWMLLSWTRDAMLAAGVDDERKAALAAMEAQLNSMKAEGDIEDDGDRYLV
;
A
#
# COMPACT_ATOMS: atom_id res chain seq x y z
N MET A 1 96.26 -33.69 -17.73
CA MET A 1 95.26 -32.78 -17.13
C MET A 1 94.40 -33.63 -16.22
N ALA A 2 94.34 -33.24 -14.95
CA ALA A 2 94.11 -34.08 -13.79
C ALA A 2 92.63 -34.35 -13.47
N ASP A 3 92.40 -35.50 -12.82
CA ASP A 3 91.25 -35.83 -11.99
C ASP A 3 90.88 -34.71 -11.00
N GLY A 4 89.59 -34.58 -10.71
CA GLY A 4 89.11 -33.87 -9.53
C GLY A 4 87.60 -34.06 -9.32
N PRO A 5 87.14 -34.28 -8.09
CA PRO A 5 86.00 -35.14 -7.74
C PRO A 5 84.75 -34.35 -7.33
N GLN A 6 83.64 -35.08 -7.18
CA GLN A 6 82.42 -34.62 -6.51
C GLN A 6 82.68 -34.36 -5.01
N PRO A 7 82.13 -33.27 -4.43
CA PRO A 7 81.57 -33.37 -3.09
C PRO A 7 80.24 -32.63 -2.89
N ASP A 8 79.34 -33.32 -2.18
CA ASP A 8 78.59 -32.89 -1.00
C ASP A 8 77.69 -31.65 -1.05
N ASN A 9 76.40 -31.93 -1.25
CA ASN A 9 75.33 -31.77 -0.25
C ASN A 9 75.59 -30.76 0.88
N LEU A 10 74.97 -29.57 0.80
CA LEU A 10 74.64 -28.77 1.97
C LEU A 10 73.23 -28.18 1.84
N THR A 11 72.41 -28.64 2.77
CA THR A 11 71.06 -28.27 3.13
C THR A 11 70.96 -26.78 3.49
N ASP A 12 69.97 -26.09 2.92
CA ASP A 12 69.33 -24.92 3.57
C ASP A 12 67.82 -25.19 3.48
N ALA A 13 67.30 -25.92 4.48
CA ALA A 13 66.57 -25.31 5.58
C ALA A 13 65.31 -24.59 5.10
N SER A 14 64.22 -25.36 5.05
CA SER A 14 62.93 -25.00 5.67
C SER A 14 62.45 -23.56 5.52
N GLU A 15 61.54 -23.37 4.58
CA GLU A 15 60.19 -22.90 4.93
C GLU A 15 59.22 -23.41 3.85
N PRO A 16 58.44 -24.48 4.10
CA PRO A 16 57.21 -24.64 3.37
C PRO A 16 56.35 -23.45 3.77
N ARG A 17 56.17 -22.50 2.84
CA ARG A 17 55.07 -21.53 2.92
C ARG A 17 53.86 -22.34 3.30
N GLU A 18 53.40 -22.18 4.54
CA GLU A 18 52.10 -22.63 4.97
C GLU A 18 51.11 -21.97 4.01
N ALA A 19 50.78 -22.71 2.95
CA ALA A 19 49.51 -22.57 2.30
C ALA A 19 48.54 -22.81 3.45
N SER A 20 48.10 -21.70 4.07
CA SER A 20 47.01 -21.67 5.02
C SER A 20 45.85 -22.33 4.30
N THR A 21 45.75 -23.63 4.50
CA THR A 21 44.62 -24.47 4.20
C THR A 21 43.56 -23.95 5.13
N LYS A 22 42.92 -22.84 4.72
CA LYS A 22 41.60 -22.45 5.17
C LYS A 22 40.73 -23.66 4.89
N THR A 23 40.64 -24.50 5.91
CA THR A 23 39.71 -25.61 5.99
C THR A 23 38.36 -25.01 5.60
N PRO A 24 37.70 -25.47 4.53
CA PRO A 24 36.40 -24.95 4.18
C PRO A 24 35.49 -25.23 5.37
N SER A 25 35.13 -24.19 6.12
CA SER A 25 34.14 -24.28 7.18
C SER A 25 32.91 -24.97 6.57
N PRO A 26 32.48 -26.13 7.11
CA PRO A 26 31.28 -26.82 6.61
C PRO A 26 30.01 -26.00 6.87
N PHE A 27 30.13 -24.92 7.65
CA PHE A 27 29.05 -23.99 7.91
C PHE A 27 29.20 -22.76 7.01
N PRO A 28 28.23 -22.47 6.13
CA PRO A 28 28.18 -21.18 5.47
C PRO A 28 28.14 -20.08 6.54
N PRO A 29 28.83 -18.94 6.32
CA PRO A 29 28.80 -17.84 7.27
C PRO A 29 27.35 -17.44 7.56
N PRO A 30 27.01 -17.11 8.83
CA PRO A 30 25.66 -16.69 9.16
C PRO A 30 25.28 -15.49 8.29
N ALA A 31 24.08 -15.55 7.70
CA ALA A 31 23.60 -14.47 6.85
C ALA A 31 23.61 -13.14 7.65
N PRO A 32 24.04 -12.03 7.05
CA PRO A 32 24.12 -10.76 7.75
C PRO A 32 22.74 -10.36 8.31
N SER A 33 22.70 -10.08 9.61
CA SER A 33 21.47 -9.67 10.30
C SER A 33 21.25 -8.16 10.11
N TYR A 34 20.35 -7.80 9.21
CA TYR A 34 19.96 -6.41 8.99
C TYR A 34 18.86 -5.96 9.96
N SER A 35 18.91 -4.69 10.39
CA SER A 35 17.81 -4.09 11.15
C SER A 35 16.52 -4.07 10.33
N ARG A 36 15.38 -4.32 11.00
CA ARG A 36 14.06 -4.45 10.35
C ARG A 36 13.68 -3.21 9.54
N TRP A 37 13.96 -2.01 10.04
CA TRP A 37 13.61 -0.77 9.33
C TRP A 37 14.41 -0.61 8.02
N ARG A 38 15.69 -1.00 8.00
CA ARG A 38 16.54 -0.96 6.79
C ARG A 38 16.01 -1.90 5.72
N THR A 39 15.53 -3.09 6.13
CA THR A 39 14.93 -4.06 5.21
C THR A 39 13.56 -3.65 4.65
N SER A 40 13.00 -2.55 5.14
CA SER A 40 11.71 -2.00 4.75
C SER A 40 11.80 -0.53 4.31
N ALA A 41 13.01 -0.01 4.06
CA ALA A 41 13.23 1.40 3.72
C ALA A 41 12.40 1.83 2.49
N HIS A 42 12.41 1.03 1.42
CA HIS A 42 11.64 1.31 0.20
C HIS A 42 10.12 1.24 0.38
N LEU A 43 9.63 0.59 1.44
CA LEU A 43 8.21 0.55 1.80
C LEU A 43 7.79 1.78 2.62
N TYR A 44 8.62 2.22 3.56
CA TYR A 44 8.29 3.33 4.46
C TYR A 44 8.59 4.71 3.86
N LEU A 45 9.66 4.85 3.07
CA LEU A 45 10.04 6.16 2.52
C LEU A 45 8.98 6.82 1.64
N PRO A 46 8.25 6.09 0.76
CA PRO A 46 7.10 6.68 0.06
C PRO A 46 6.08 7.34 1.01
N LEU A 47 5.81 6.72 2.17
CA LEU A 47 4.88 7.27 3.17
C LEU A 47 5.44 8.53 3.83
N VAL A 48 6.75 8.55 4.14
CA VAL A 48 7.43 9.74 4.66
C VAL A 48 7.40 10.86 3.62
N THR A 49 7.64 10.56 2.35
CA THR A 49 7.55 11.54 1.26
C THR A 49 6.15 12.12 1.14
N VAL A 50 5.11 11.29 1.19
CA VAL A 50 3.71 11.76 1.20
C VAL A 50 3.45 12.67 2.41
N PHE A 51 3.89 12.29 3.61
CA PHE A 51 3.73 13.11 4.80
C PHE A 51 4.40 14.49 4.66
N LEU A 52 5.62 14.53 4.12
CA LEU A 52 6.32 15.79 3.84
C LEU A 52 5.61 16.64 2.80
N LEU A 53 5.13 16.04 1.71
CA LEU A 53 4.35 16.73 0.68
C LEU A 53 3.05 17.33 1.23
N MET A 54 2.36 16.60 2.12
CA MET A 54 1.14 17.10 2.77
C MET A 54 1.43 18.22 3.78
N SER A 55 2.58 18.17 4.45
CA SER A 55 2.94 19.16 5.48
C SER A 55 3.50 20.45 4.90
N LEU A 56 4.29 20.35 3.84
CA LEU A 56 4.99 21.49 3.22
C LEU A 56 4.21 22.08 2.04
N GLY A 57 3.24 21.32 1.51
CA GLY A 57 2.58 21.66 0.26
C GLY A 57 3.49 21.50 -0.97
N THR A 58 2.92 21.79 -2.13
CA THR A 58 3.65 21.81 -3.40
C THR A 58 3.92 23.26 -3.81
N PRO A 59 5.11 23.57 -4.36
CA PRO A 59 5.52 24.95 -4.60
C PRO A 59 4.91 25.56 -5.87
N PHE A 60 4.13 24.81 -6.65
CA PHE A 60 3.62 25.28 -7.94
C PHE A 60 2.14 25.66 -7.87
N GLU A 61 1.78 26.67 -8.67
CA GLU A 61 0.40 27.14 -8.76
C GLU A 61 -0.46 26.27 -9.68
N THR A 62 0.15 25.56 -10.63
CA THR A 62 -0.61 24.74 -11.61
C THR A 62 -0.76 23.29 -11.16
N PRO A 63 -1.95 22.69 -11.32
CA PRO A 63 -2.19 21.28 -10.97
C PRO A 63 -1.24 20.31 -11.69
N GLY A 64 -0.91 20.60 -12.95
CA GLY A 64 0.00 19.77 -13.75
C GLY A 64 1.43 19.76 -13.22
N ALA A 65 1.96 20.92 -12.82
CA ALA A 65 3.29 21.01 -12.21
C ALA A 65 3.32 20.36 -10.82
N ASN A 66 2.25 20.50 -10.04
CA ASN A 66 2.11 19.82 -8.74
C ASN A 66 2.07 18.29 -8.90
N PHE A 67 1.31 17.78 -9.87
CA PHE A 67 1.30 16.35 -10.19
C PHE A 67 2.69 15.85 -10.58
N LEU A 68 3.38 16.56 -11.47
CA LEU A 68 4.73 16.19 -11.89
C LEU A 68 5.72 16.21 -10.73
N CYS A 69 5.63 17.21 -9.85
CA CYS A 69 6.44 17.30 -8.64
C CYS A 69 6.24 16.09 -7.71
N VAL A 70 4.97 15.75 -7.43
CA VAL A 70 4.61 14.59 -6.60
C VAL A 70 5.14 13.31 -7.24
N PHE A 71 4.96 13.14 -8.55
CA PHE A 71 5.44 11.97 -9.29
C PHE A 71 6.98 11.86 -9.25
N LEU A 72 7.68 12.95 -9.55
CA LEU A 72 9.16 12.99 -9.61
C LEU A 72 9.81 12.90 -8.23
N SER A 73 9.08 13.18 -7.14
CA SER A 73 9.57 12.96 -5.77
C SER A 73 9.95 11.50 -5.49
N ALA A 74 9.49 10.55 -6.31
CA ALA A 74 9.92 9.16 -6.26
C ALA A 74 11.42 8.98 -6.53
N ILE A 75 12.05 9.87 -7.30
CA ILE A 75 13.49 9.80 -7.61
C ILE A 75 14.33 10.00 -6.33
N PRO A 76 14.23 11.13 -5.60
CA PRO A 76 14.96 11.30 -4.35
C PRO A 76 14.52 10.28 -3.28
N THR A 77 13.24 9.88 -3.26
CA THR A 77 12.74 8.81 -2.37
C THR A 77 13.47 7.49 -2.62
N ASN A 78 13.64 7.11 -3.88
CA ASN A 78 14.35 5.89 -4.27
C ASN A 78 15.83 5.98 -3.90
N TRP A 79 16.48 7.12 -4.14
CA TRP A 79 17.89 7.33 -3.80
C TRP A 79 18.13 7.19 -2.31
N LEU A 80 17.29 7.82 -1.49
CA LEU A 80 17.36 7.71 -0.03
C LEU A 80 17.09 6.27 0.43
N GLY A 81 16.15 5.57 -0.21
CA GLY A 81 15.86 4.16 0.09
C GLY A 81 17.03 3.24 -0.24
N ALA A 82 17.65 3.45 -1.40
CA ALA A 82 18.80 2.68 -1.84
C ALA A 82 20.01 2.86 -0.91
N PHE A 83 20.15 4.03 -0.28
CA PHE A 83 21.22 4.28 0.70
C PHE A 83 21.09 3.41 1.96
N PHE A 84 19.86 3.16 2.42
CA PHE A 84 19.62 2.39 3.64
C PHE A 84 19.40 0.89 3.41
N TYR A 85 18.90 0.51 2.23
CA TYR A 85 18.46 -0.85 1.93
C TYR A 85 19.65 -1.81 1.67
N PRO A 86 19.67 -2.99 2.30
CA PRO A 86 20.73 -3.98 2.09
C PRO A 86 20.62 -4.65 0.70
N THR A 87 21.69 -4.60 -0.09
CA THR A 87 21.73 -5.07 -1.48
C THR A 87 22.01 -6.57 -1.64
N ASP A 88 22.53 -7.21 -0.60
CA ASP A 88 22.99 -8.60 -0.53
C ASP A 88 21.96 -9.55 0.14
N ARG A 89 20.74 -9.08 0.37
CA ARG A 89 19.67 -9.87 0.97
C ARG A 89 19.30 -11.08 0.11
N ALA A 90 19.26 -12.27 0.73
CA ALA A 90 18.83 -13.50 0.07
C ALA A 90 17.34 -13.45 -0.35
N GLU A 91 17.03 -14.14 -1.45
CA GLU A 91 15.64 -14.29 -1.92
C GLU A 91 14.80 -15.02 -0.86
N PRO A 92 13.53 -14.61 -0.67
CA PRO A 92 12.66 -15.27 0.30
C PRO A 92 12.46 -16.73 -0.05
N LYS A 93 12.52 -17.61 0.95
CA LYS A 93 12.00 -18.97 0.81
C LYS A 93 10.49 -18.92 0.54
N PRO A 94 9.91 -19.90 -0.18
CA PRO A 94 8.46 -19.93 -0.47
C PRO A 94 7.58 -19.80 0.78
N GLU A 95 8.02 -20.35 1.91
CA GLU A 95 7.34 -20.27 3.21
C GLU A 95 7.35 -18.86 3.83
N GLN A 96 8.34 -18.03 3.46
CA GLN A 96 8.48 -16.65 3.92
C GLN A 96 7.84 -15.64 2.96
N ALA A 97 7.45 -16.11 1.78
CA ALA A 97 6.75 -15.38 0.74
C ALA A 97 5.25 -15.51 1.01
N ILE A 98 4.81 -14.86 2.10
CA ILE A 98 3.39 -14.75 2.46
C ILE A 98 2.94 -13.36 2.04
N ARG A 99 1.86 -13.30 1.25
CA ARG A 99 1.21 -12.07 0.81
C ARG A 99 0.84 -11.16 1.98
N PHE A 100 0.91 -9.85 1.78
CA PHE A 100 0.66 -8.86 2.84
C PHE A 100 -0.73 -9.00 3.45
N THR A 101 -1.77 -9.14 2.62
CA THR A 101 -3.16 -9.36 3.06
C THR A 101 -3.36 -10.67 3.83
N ARG A 102 -2.42 -11.62 3.77
CA ARG A 102 -2.49 -12.92 4.47
C ARG A 102 -1.64 -12.99 5.73
N LYS A 103 -0.74 -12.03 5.95
CA LYS A 103 0.09 -12.00 7.16
C LYS A 103 -0.72 -11.78 8.43
N SER A 104 -1.80 -11.01 8.34
CA SER A 104 -2.67 -10.70 9.46
C SER A 104 -4.06 -10.30 8.97
N ASN A 105 -5.08 -10.68 9.74
CA ASN A 105 -6.46 -10.22 9.55
C ASN A 105 -6.56 -8.69 9.60
N ILE A 106 -5.70 -8.03 10.38
CA ILE A 106 -5.65 -6.56 10.46
C ILE A 106 -5.16 -5.97 9.13
N CYS A 107 -4.14 -6.57 8.50
CA CYS A 107 -3.66 -6.12 7.19
C CYS A 107 -4.75 -6.26 6.12
N ARG A 108 -5.47 -7.39 6.12
CA ARG A 108 -6.61 -7.62 5.22
C ARG A 108 -7.72 -6.59 5.42
N ALA A 109 -8.12 -6.37 6.67
CA ALA A 109 -9.16 -5.41 7.01
C ALA A 109 -8.75 -3.98 6.60
N ALA A 110 -7.49 -3.59 6.84
CA ALA A 110 -6.98 -2.28 6.44
C ALA A 110 -7.06 -2.08 4.92
N VAL A 111 -6.68 -3.08 4.11
CA VAL A 111 -6.81 -3.02 2.66
C VAL A 111 -8.27 -2.96 2.21
N LEU A 112 -9.18 -3.66 2.87
CA LEU A 112 -10.60 -3.57 2.56
C LEU A 112 -11.19 -2.20 2.91
N VAL A 113 -10.71 -1.55 3.98
CA VAL A 113 -11.09 -0.19 4.32
C VAL A 113 -10.63 0.78 3.22
N THR A 114 -9.38 0.67 2.74
CA THR A 114 -8.88 1.54 1.65
C THR A 114 -9.60 1.30 0.34
N TYR A 115 -9.98 0.04 0.04
CA TYR A 115 -10.84 -0.28 -1.12
C TYR A 115 -12.14 0.52 -1.08
N ARG A 116 -12.89 0.42 0.02
CA ARG A 116 -14.22 1.06 0.12
C ARG A 116 -14.13 2.57 0.05
N TRP A 117 -13.08 3.12 0.64
CA TRP A 117 -12.83 4.55 0.60
C TRP A 117 -12.51 5.04 -0.82
N MET A 118 -11.73 4.29 -1.60
CA MET A 118 -11.44 4.63 -3.00
C MET A 118 -12.69 4.68 -3.88
N PHE A 119 -13.66 3.81 -3.64
CA PHE A 119 -14.92 3.77 -4.38
C PHE A 119 -16.00 4.68 -3.78
N GLY A 120 -15.63 5.63 -2.91
CA GLY A 120 -16.52 6.70 -2.43
C GLY A 120 -17.68 6.21 -1.56
N ARG A 121 -17.60 5.01 -0.98
CA ARG A 121 -18.63 4.53 -0.06
C ARG A 121 -18.36 5.03 1.34
N SER A 122 -19.41 5.57 1.98
CA SER A 122 -19.44 5.83 3.41
C SER A 122 -19.04 4.58 4.20
N PHE A 123 -18.29 4.77 5.28
CA PHE A 123 -17.88 3.68 6.15
C PHE A 123 -19.11 3.02 6.78
N ASP A 124 -19.29 1.72 6.54
CA ASP A 124 -20.37 0.92 7.12
C ASP A 124 -19.79 -0.39 7.65
N LEU A 125 -19.82 -0.60 8.96
CA LEU A 125 -19.23 -1.76 9.59
C LEU A 125 -19.83 -3.09 9.11
N PHE A 126 -21.13 -3.12 8.78
CA PHE A 126 -21.81 -4.33 8.33
C PHE A 126 -21.29 -4.76 6.96
N MET A 127 -21.20 -3.82 6.01
CA MET A 127 -20.62 -4.11 4.69
C MET A 127 -19.13 -4.46 4.77
N LEU A 128 -18.36 -3.82 5.65
CA LEU A 128 -16.93 -4.15 5.84
C LEU A 128 -16.78 -5.59 6.34
N THR A 129 -17.64 -6.00 7.27
CA THR A 129 -17.64 -7.35 7.83
C THR A 129 -18.01 -8.38 6.75
N ALA A 130 -19.05 -8.11 5.95
CA ALA A 130 -19.43 -8.95 4.83
C ALA A 130 -18.29 -9.07 3.80
N ASP A 131 -17.64 -7.96 3.45
CA ASP A 131 -16.48 -7.95 2.55
C ASP A 131 -15.30 -8.76 3.10
N PHE A 132 -15.07 -8.66 4.41
CA PHE A 132 -14.03 -9.40 5.11
C PHE A 132 -14.28 -10.91 5.07
N PHE A 133 -15.49 -11.38 5.35
CA PHE A 133 -15.84 -12.79 5.21
C PHE A 133 -15.71 -13.23 3.75
N LEU A 134 -16.26 -12.46 2.81
CA LEU A 134 -16.25 -12.82 1.41
C LEU A 134 -14.83 -12.89 0.83
N SER A 135 -13.89 -12.10 1.34
CA SER A 135 -12.46 -12.19 1.00
C SER A 135 -11.79 -13.50 1.44
N HIS A 136 -12.30 -14.17 2.48
CA HIS A 136 -11.80 -15.49 2.90
C HIS A 136 -12.32 -16.60 1.99
N PHE A 137 -13.61 -16.56 1.63
CA PHE A 137 -14.25 -17.64 0.90
C PHE A 137 -13.99 -17.60 -0.61
N ILE A 138 -13.80 -16.42 -1.19
CA ILE A 138 -13.72 -16.29 -2.65
C ILE A 138 -12.29 -16.31 -3.20
N GLY A 139 -11.27 -16.08 -2.35
CA GLY A 139 -9.87 -16.20 -2.74
C GLY A 139 -9.55 -17.51 -3.49
N PRO A 140 -9.94 -18.69 -2.95
CA PRO A 140 -9.74 -19.97 -3.65
C PRO A 140 -10.46 -20.07 -5.00
N LEU A 141 -11.64 -19.47 -5.15
CA LEU A 141 -12.45 -19.51 -6.37
C LEU A 141 -11.85 -18.69 -7.52
N ILE A 142 -11.20 -17.56 -7.21
CA ILE A 142 -10.55 -16.68 -8.19
C ILE A 142 -9.12 -17.19 -8.52
N GLY A 143 -8.75 -18.37 -8.03
CA GLY A 143 -7.47 -19.00 -8.30
C GLY A 143 -6.32 -18.43 -7.46
N GLU A 144 -6.62 -17.80 -6.31
CA GLU A 144 -5.59 -17.49 -5.34
C GLU A 144 -4.99 -18.79 -4.81
N ARG A 145 -3.65 -18.91 -4.86
CA ARG A 145 -2.98 -20.13 -4.44
C ARG A 145 -3.00 -20.28 -2.91
N PRO A 146 -2.97 -21.51 -2.36
CA PRO A 146 -2.88 -21.70 -0.92
C PRO A 146 -1.53 -21.22 -0.35
N PRO A 147 -1.49 -20.88 0.97
CA PRO A 147 -0.24 -20.51 1.65
C PRO A 147 0.85 -21.58 1.47
N GLY A 148 2.12 -21.16 1.35
CA GLY A 148 3.26 -22.08 1.21
C GLY A 148 3.51 -22.61 -0.21
N THR A 149 2.68 -22.23 -1.19
CA THR A 149 2.97 -22.50 -2.61
C THR A 149 3.87 -21.44 -3.23
N LYS A 150 4.59 -21.79 -4.30
CA LYS A 150 5.45 -20.84 -5.02
C LYS A 150 4.61 -19.66 -5.52
N GLU A 151 4.98 -18.44 -5.10
CA GLU A 151 4.33 -17.20 -5.55
C GLU A 151 4.47 -17.04 -7.08
N ARG A 152 3.41 -16.52 -7.73
CA ARG A 152 3.48 -16.11 -9.14
C ARG A 152 4.25 -14.80 -9.25
N ARG A 153 4.67 -14.46 -10.48
CA ARG A 153 5.36 -13.17 -10.74
C ARG A 153 4.47 -11.96 -10.48
N SER A 154 3.16 -12.09 -10.67
CA SER A 154 2.15 -11.08 -10.35
C SER A 154 0.81 -11.76 -10.13
N GLU A 155 0.17 -11.45 -9.02
CA GLU A 155 -1.19 -11.91 -8.72
C GLU A 155 -2.22 -10.92 -9.26
N PHE A 156 -1.86 -9.64 -9.33
CA PHE A 156 -2.65 -8.60 -9.96
C PHE A 156 -2.96 -8.93 -11.42
N GLY A 157 -1.96 -9.38 -12.19
CA GLY A 157 -2.16 -9.74 -13.60
C GLY A 157 -3.18 -10.86 -13.79
N VAL A 158 -3.21 -11.84 -12.88
CA VAL A 158 -4.21 -12.92 -12.92
C VAL A 158 -5.59 -12.37 -12.56
N ALA A 159 -5.67 -11.51 -11.55
CA ALA A 159 -6.92 -10.90 -11.14
C ALA A 159 -7.49 -9.97 -12.21
N LEU A 160 -6.65 -9.25 -12.97
CA LEU A 160 -7.08 -8.45 -14.11
C LEU A 160 -7.72 -9.28 -15.22
N LEU A 161 -7.23 -10.50 -15.47
CA LEU A 161 -7.87 -11.39 -16.44
C LEU A 161 -9.27 -11.80 -15.98
N TRP A 162 -9.46 -12.04 -14.68
CA TRP A 162 -10.79 -12.28 -14.12
C TRP A 162 -11.70 -11.06 -14.24
N MET A 163 -11.18 -9.86 -14.02
CA MET A 163 -11.95 -8.63 -14.22
C MET A 163 -12.37 -8.45 -15.68
N ALA A 164 -11.46 -8.69 -16.63
CA ALA A 164 -11.79 -8.65 -18.06
C ALA A 164 -12.87 -9.67 -18.41
N GLY A 165 -12.76 -10.91 -17.90
CA GLY A 165 -13.78 -11.93 -18.05
C GLY A 165 -15.13 -11.54 -17.44
N SER A 166 -15.13 -10.95 -16.25
CA SER A 166 -16.32 -10.42 -15.57
C SER A 166 -17.00 -9.32 -16.39
N GLY A 167 -16.22 -8.38 -16.92
CA GLY A 167 -16.73 -7.30 -17.77
C GLY A 167 -17.37 -7.81 -19.06
N MET A 168 -16.76 -8.81 -19.71
CA MET A 168 -17.38 -9.46 -20.87
C MET A 168 -18.68 -10.16 -20.47
N LEU A 169 -18.70 -10.87 -19.34
CA LEU A 169 -19.92 -11.54 -18.86
C LEU A 169 -21.04 -10.52 -18.59
N MET A 170 -20.74 -9.36 -18.01
CA MET A 170 -21.71 -8.29 -17.81
C MET A 170 -22.32 -7.78 -19.11
N GLN A 171 -21.52 -7.71 -20.18
CA GLN A 171 -21.98 -7.21 -21.48
C GLN A 171 -22.93 -8.20 -22.20
N TYR A 172 -22.73 -9.50 -22.00
CA TYR A 172 -23.41 -10.56 -22.76
C TYR A 172 -24.41 -11.38 -21.95
N ALA A 173 -24.50 -11.18 -20.64
CA ALA A 173 -25.37 -12.00 -19.81
C ALA A 173 -26.85 -11.59 -19.92
N PRO A 174 -27.76 -12.57 -19.82
CA PRO A 174 -29.19 -12.32 -19.73
C PRO A 174 -29.55 -11.45 -18.52
N SER A 175 -30.52 -10.55 -18.69
CA SER A 175 -30.99 -9.62 -17.65
C SER A 175 -31.46 -10.33 -16.36
N ALA A 176 -31.96 -11.56 -16.46
CA ALA A 176 -32.34 -12.39 -15.32
C ALA A 176 -31.18 -12.71 -14.34
N LEU A 177 -29.94 -12.65 -14.81
CA LEU A 177 -28.74 -12.90 -13.99
C LEU A 177 -28.03 -11.62 -13.54
N SER A 178 -28.53 -10.46 -13.94
CA SER A 178 -27.89 -9.16 -13.72
C SER A 178 -27.51 -8.91 -12.25
N TYR A 179 -28.39 -9.20 -11.30
CA TYR A 179 -28.11 -9.02 -9.87
C TYR A 179 -26.92 -9.86 -9.40
N TRP A 180 -26.91 -11.16 -9.70
CA TRP A 180 -25.84 -12.07 -9.28
C TRP A 180 -24.51 -11.75 -9.95
N ILE A 181 -24.55 -11.31 -11.20
CA ILE A 181 -23.37 -10.89 -11.93
C ILE A 181 -22.80 -9.60 -11.36
N ILE A 182 -23.63 -8.62 -10.96
CA ILE A 182 -23.17 -7.41 -10.27
C ILE A 182 -22.50 -7.75 -8.93
N VAL A 183 -23.03 -8.72 -8.19
CA VAL A 183 -22.43 -9.18 -6.93
C VAL A 183 -21.09 -9.88 -7.17
N ALA A 184 -21.03 -10.75 -8.19
CA ALA A 184 -19.80 -11.42 -8.59
C ALA A 184 -18.73 -10.42 -9.08
N ASP A 185 -19.12 -9.45 -9.90
CA ASP A 185 -18.23 -8.41 -10.43
C ASP A 185 -17.62 -7.58 -9.31
N ARG A 186 -18.43 -7.11 -8.35
CA ARG A 186 -17.92 -6.42 -7.14
C ARG A 186 -16.90 -7.23 -6.36
N THR A 187 -17.13 -8.53 -6.27
CA THR A 187 -16.23 -9.46 -5.60
C THR A 187 -14.90 -9.60 -6.35
N VAL A 188 -14.96 -9.71 -7.68
CA VAL A 188 -13.78 -9.75 -8.55
C VAL A 188 -12.98 -8.47 -8.43
N TRP A 189 -13.63 -7.29 -8.48
CA TRP A 189 -12.98 -6.00 -8.26
C TRP A 189 -12.24 -5.90 -6.93
N ARG A 190 -12.87 -6.38 -5.86
CA ARG A 190 -12.24 -6.41 -4.53
C ARG A 190 -11.03 -7.34 -4.49
N ALA A 191 -11.12 -8.52 -5.11
CA ALA A 191 -10.00 -9.45 -5.21
C ALA A 191 -8.84 -8.86 -6.04
N VAL A 192 -9.15 -8.17 -7.14
CA VAL A 192 -8.15 -7.47 -7.95
C VAL A 192 -7.44 -6.41 -7.14
N TYR A 193 -8.19 -5.61 -6.36
CA TYR A 193 -7.60 -4.59 -5.54
C TYR A 193 -6.68 -5.17 -4.44
N MET A 194 -7.10 -6.24 -3.78
CA MET A 194 -6.24 -6.91 -2.79
C MET A 194 -4.95 -7.46 -3.43
N ALA A 195 -5.06 -8.10 -4.60
CA ALA A 195 -3.90 -8.60 -5.34
C ALA A 195 -2.97 -7.47 -5.82
N PHE A 196 -3.55 -6.34 -6.23
CA PHE A 196 -2.81 -5.14 -6.58
C PHE A 196 -1.98 -4.62 -5.40
N VAL A 197 -2.59 -4.47 -4.22
CA VAL A 197 -1.89 -4.00 -3.02
C VAL A 197 -0.81 -5.00 -2.61
N ASP A 198 -1.08 -6.31 -2.68
CA ASP A 198 -0.09 -7.34 -2.40
C ASP A 198 1.13 -7.26 -3.33
N ASP A 199 0.93 -7.06 -4.64
CA ASP A 199 2.02 -6.91 -5.62
C ASP A 199 2.82 -5.61 -5.37
N VAL A 200 2.14 -4.48 -5.10
CA VAL A 200 2.79 -3.20 -4.76
C VAL A 200 3.63 -3.33 -3.50
N VAL A 201 3.07 -3.88 -2.42
CA VAL A 201 3.80 -4.11 -1.16
C VAL A 201 4.92 -5.12 -1.38
N GLY A 202 4.73 -6.13 -2.20
CA GLY A 202 5.76 -7.10 -2.58
C GLY A 202 6.97 -6.45 -3.22
N VAL A 203 6.75 -5.60 -4.23
CA VAL A 203 7.79 -4.84 -4.92
C VAL A 203 8.53 -3.89 -3.96
N LEU A 204 7.80 -3.17 -3.11
CA LEU A 204 8.40 -2.19 -2.19
C LEU A 204 9.12 -2.84 -0.99
N ALA A 205 8.63 -3.97 -0.49
CA ALA A 205 9.22 -4.66 0.66
C ALA A 205 10.45 -5.50 0.29
N ARG A 206 10.52 -6.00 -0.95
CA ARG A 206 11.64 -6.79 -1.46
C ARG A 206 11.94 -6.43 -2.93
N PRO A 207 12.49 -5.23 -3.19
CA PRO A 207 12.83 -4.83 -4.54
C PRO A 207 13.93 -5.69 -5.15
N ASN A 208 13.79 -5.99 -6.44
CA ASN A 208 14.84 -6.64 -7.22
C ASN A 208 15.81 -5.59 -7.77
N LEU A 209 16.83 -5.24 -6.98
CA LEU A 209 17.85 -4.25 -7.35
C LEU A 209 18.92 -4.79 -8.29
N LYS A 210 18.97 -6.12 -8.53
CA LYS A 210 19.98 -6.76 -9.38
C LYS A 210 19.74 -6.52 -10.87
N THR A 211 18.50 -6.25 -11.27
CA THR A 211 18.11 -6.10 -12.67
C THR A 211 17.67 -4.68 -12.99
N TRP A 212 17.95 -4.19 -14.20
CA TRP A 212 17.47 -2.88 -14.66
C TRP A 212 15.94 -2.79 -14.59
N ARG A 213 15.26 -3.85 -15.05
CA ARG A 213 13.80 -3.95 -15.00
C ARG A 213 13.28 -3.78 -13.57
N GLY A 214 13.87 -4.46 -12.58
CA GLY A 214 13.45 -4.34 -11.19
C GLY A 214 13.68 -2.95 -10.60
N LYS A 215 14.79 -2.27 -10.95
CA LYS A 215 15.03 -0.87 -10.56
C LYS A 215 13.96 0.08 -11.13
N VAL A 216 13.63 -0.06 -12.41
CA VAL A 216 12.59 0.75 -13.05
C VAL A 216 11.22 0.47 -12.42
N THR A 217 10.87 -0.81 -12.22
CA THR A 217 9.62 -1.20 -11.56
C THR A 217 9.51 -0.61 -10.16
N LEU A 218 10.60 -0.59 -9.38
CA LEU A 218 10.62 0.01 -8.05
C LEU A 218 10.30 1.50 -8.10
N VAL A 219 11.00 2.28 -8.93
CA VAL A 219 10.78 3.73 -9.03
C VAL A 219 9.35 4.04 -9.48
N LEU A 220 8.84 3.32 -10.49
CA LEU A 220 7.46 3.48 -10.94
C LEU A 220 6.45 3.12 -9.85
N THR A 221 6.71 2.05 -9.09
CA THR A 221 5.83 1.64 -7.97
C THR A 221 5.84 2.68 -6.86
N GLN A 222 7.00 3.28 -6.56
CA GLN A 222 7.10 4.37 -5.60
C GLN A 222 6.38 5.63 -6.08
N ALA A 223 6.56 6.02 -7.35
CA ALA A 223 5.86 7.16 -7.95
C ALA A 223 4.34 6.98 -7.92
N PHE A 224 3.87 5.79 -8.31
CA PHE A 224 2.47 5.42 -8.20
C PHE A 224 1.99 5.52 -6.75
N THR A 225 2.71 4.93 -5.80
CA THR A 225 2.31 4.89 -4.39
C THR A 225 2.23 6.30 -3.80
N ILE A 226 3.24 7.15 -4.04
CA ILE A 226 3.28 8.53 -3.55
C ILE A 226 2.11 9.32 -4.14
N THR A 227 1.93 9.25 -5.45
CA THR A 227 0.87 9.97 -6.16
C THR A 227 -0.51 9.52 -5.71
N PHE A 228 -0.72 8.20 -5.64
CA PHE A 228 -1.99 7.60 -5.28
C PHE A 228 -2.40 7.93 -3.84
N ILE A 229 -1.50 7.74 -2.87
CA ILE A 229 -1.78 8.07 -1.47
C ILE A 229 -1.97 9.58 -1.30
N SER A 230 -1.17 10.40 -2.00
CA SER A 230 -1.33 11.86 -1.94
C SER A 230 -2.70 12.29 -2.45
N TRP A 231 -3.12 11.76 -3.60
CA TRP A 231 -4.44 12.01 -4.17
C TRP A 231 -5.56 11.56 -3.24
N MET A 232 -5.43 10.38 -2.64
CA MET A 232 -6.38 9.88 -1.65
C MET A 232 -6.48 10.83 -0.46
N LEU A 233 -5.37 11.23 0.16
CA LEU A 233 -5.42 12.13 1.31
C LEU A 233 -6.01 13.50 0.95
N LEU A 234 -5.67 14.04 -0.22
CA LEU A 234 -6.25 15.30 -0.69
C LEU A 234 -7.75 15.17 -0.94
N SER A 235 -8.21 14.09 -1.57
CA SER A 235 -9.65 13.87 -1.76
C SER A 235 -10.37 13.71 -0.42
N TRP A 236 -9.75 13.04 0.56
CA TRP A 236 -10.27 12.96 1.91
C TRP A 236 -10.43 14.34 2.55
N THR A 237 -9.36 15.14 2.55
CA THR A 237 -9.37 16.46 3.18
C THR A 237 -10.39 17.37 2.53
N ARG A 238 -10.52 17.33 1.20
CA ARG A 238 -11.56 18.04 0.47
C ARG A 238 -12.95 17.59 0.92
N ASP A 239 -13.22 16.29 0.93
CA ASP A 239 -14.54 15.75 1.27
C ASP A 239 -14.90 16.06 2.75
N ALA A 240 -13.92 16.00 3.65
CA ALA A 240 -14.08 16.38 5.05
C ALA A 240 -14.35 17.88 5.23
N MET A 241 -13.66 18.74 4.49
CA MET A 241 -13.90 20.19 4.50
C MET A 241 -15.29 20.53 3.94
N LEU A 242 -15.72 19.88 2.85
CA LEU A 242 -17.05 20.07 2.28
C LEU A 242 -18.15 19.62 3.25
N ALA A 243 -17.97 18.48 3.93
CA ALA A 243 -18.91 18.02 4.94
C ALA A 243 -19.01 19.00 6.12
N ALA A 244 -17.88 19.54 6.60
CA ALA A 244 -17.88 20.52 7.67
C ALA A 244 -18.61 21.82 7.29
N GLY A 245 -18.40 22.34 6.06
CA GLY A 245 -19.10 23.53 5.58
C GLY A 245 -20.61 23.37 5.50
N VAL A 246 -21.09 22.20 5.05
CA VAL A 246 -22.53 21.88 5.01
C VAL A 246 -23.13 21.81 6.42
N ASP A 247 -22.39 21.28 7.39
CA ASP A 247 -22.85 21.22 8.79
C ASP A 247 -22.95 22.61 9.43
N ASP A 248 -22.03 23.53 9.12
CA ASP A 248 -22.06 24.90 9.62
C ASP A 248 -23.22 25.71 9.00
N GLU A 249 -23.47 25.57 7.70
CA GLU A 249 -24.64 26.16 7.04
C GLU A 249 -25.95 25.62 7.62
N ARG A 250 -26.03 24.30 7.87
CA ARG A 250 -27.21 23.66 8.45
C ARG A 250 -27.45 24.13 9.90
N LYS A 251 -26.40 24.30 10.70
CA LYS A 251 -26.50 24.86 12.06
C LYS A 251 -26.97 26.32 12.04
N ALA A 252 -26.44 27.12 11.12
CA ALA A 252 -26.87 28.51 10.96
C ALA A 252 -28.35 28.62 10.56
N ALA A 253 -28.82 27.75 9.66
CA ALA A 253 -30.22 27.72 9.24
C ALA A 253 -31.17 27.30 10.39
N LEU A 254 -30.77 26.32 11.19
CA LEU A 254 -31.53 25.89 12.37
C LEU A 254 -31.58 26.99 13.45
N ALA A 255 -30.47 27.67 13.71
CA ALA A 255 -30.42 28.79 14.65
C ALA A 255 -31.31 29.97 14.19
N ALA A 256 -31.35 30.26 12.89
CA ALA A 256 -32.24 31.29 12.33
C ALA A 256 -33.72 30.91 12.47
N MET A 257 -34.08 29.64 12.26
CA MET A 257 -35.45 29.15 12.49
C MET A 257 -35.84 29.21 13.97
N GLU A 258 -34.95 28.85 14.88
CA GLU A 258 -35.20 28.92 16.32
C GLU A 258 -35.38 30.38 16.79
N ALA A 259 -34.58 31.31 16.26
CA ALA A 259 -34.76 32.74 16.52
C ALA A 259 -36.12 33.26 16.04
N GLN A 260 -36.57 32.85 14.84
CA GLN A 260 -37.90 33.20 14.34
C GLN A 260 -39.01 32.61 15.21
N LEU A 261 -38.89 31.33 15.60
CA LEU A 261 -39.88 30.68 16.46
C LEU A 261 -39.98 31.37 17.84
N ASN A 262 -38.85 31.76 18.42
CA ASN A 262 -38.82 32.46 19.70
C ASN A 262 -39.39 33.89 19.57
N SER A 263 -39.17 34.57 18.44
CA SER A 263 -39.81 35.87 18.19
C SER A 263 -41.33 35.78 18.05
N MET A 264 -41.84 34.75 17.37
CA MET A 264 -43.28 34.51 17.22
C MET A 264 -43.96 34.13 18.54
N LYS A 265 -43.27 33.37 19.41
CA LYS A 265 -43.78 33.08 20.76
C LYS A 265 -43.83 34.32 21.65
N ALA A 266 -42.79 35.16 21.59
CA ALA A 266 -42.77 36.42 22.34
C ALA A 266 -43.85 37.41 21.88
N GLU A 267 -44.24 37.36 20.60
CA GLU A 267 -45.33 38.17 20.06
C GLU A 267 -46.72 37.62 20.41
N GLY A 268 -46.85 36.29 20.58
CA GLY A 268 -48.09 35.64 21.03
C GLY A 268 -48.41 35.77 22.52
N ASP A 269 -47.40 36.00 23.37
CA ASP A 269 -47.58 36.22 24.82
C ASP A 269 -47.99 37.67 25.17
N ILE A 270 -48.12 38.57 24.19
CA ILE A 270 -48.55 39.97 24.40
C ILE A 270 -50.07 40.15 24.19
N GLU A 271 -50.79 39.11 23.74
CA GLU A 271 -52.22 39.20 23.39
C GLU A 271 -53.17 38.39 24.31
N ASP A 272 -52.80 38.23 25.59
CA ASP A 272 -53.72 37.77 26.66
C ASP A 272 -53.80 38.82 27.79
N ASP A 273 -54.13 40.07 27.41
CA ASP A 273 -54.58 41.11 28.34
C ASP A 273 -56.01 40.76 28.79
N GLY A 274 -56.10 39.79 29.70
CA GLY A 274 -57.32 39.20 30.25
C GLY A 274 -58.24 40.11 31.08
N ASP A 275 -58.12 41.44 30.98
CA ASP A 275 -58.79 42.38 31.90
C ASP A 275 -59.53 43.55 31.20
N ARG A 276 -60.25 43.30 30.09
CA ARG A 276 -61.00 44.38 29.40
C ARG A 276 -62.52 44.40 29.49
N TYR A 277 -63.18 43.49 30.24
CA TYR A 277 -64.63 43.59 30.45
C TYR A 277 -65.09 43.10 31.84
N LEU A 278 -64.61 43.75 32.91
CA LEU A 278 -65.37 43.78 34.16
C LEU A 278 -65.35 45.20 34.76
N VAL A 279 -66.57 45.76 34.84
CA VAL A 279 -67.05 47.01 35.47
C VAL A 279 -66.99 48.28 34.62
#